data_AF-A0A2H0TWB1-F1
#
_entry.id   AF-A0A2H0TWB1-F1
#
_cell.length_a   1.000
_cell.length_b   1.000
_cell.length_c   1.000
_cell.angle_alpha   90.00
_cell.angle_beta   90.00
_cell.angle_gamma   90.00
#
_symmetry.space_group_name_H-M   'P 1'
#
loop_
_entity.id
_entity.type
_entity.pdbx_description
1 polymer ?
#
loop_
_entity_poly.entity_id
_entity_poly.type
_entity_poly.pdbx_seq_one_letter_code
_entity_poly.pdbx_strand_id
1 'polypeptide(L)'
;MSLFDKDKPIELFHLTELKVLLSVFQRVSETGKRIGIERSSNDVFSVWEVTRQMAEFITANLDDPKGFPLEPTEENLIRLIDPGSCTSFLSELDTFEKMVAVPGPQDIVQRPMGGLKEDGFTAEGMLADMDLQEKITQAWTQKMEVKAAEIQFEHVYNWFLDMAEQIIAVGGALGFLTPQVESYMYEELAGFFEPESLEYDPLRINRTFVEGRYQEDLVSPLIQLGLRVLDQGYAVERDTYSWEGVFKFSLIVHFLYARFSLLSDEIQISILLSYFYRAMVVGIPVQKVLSETLYNTSNPEFYIDKCRQFFEALEKNTEIIHFETGDPIPFAALPSLRGINKENGQVDAMLVEQSLEELLKEHKLSLQQTWMQNAISIYTKLRGISLIPDNQGGQLSPALEAVNDMITLVVHVGVNDAGDEFITSYYHQENPKVPVSALLKTLKEIVDLSDKTSQSNILHLNELFKKEKLIGEDENLVVYDMTTKTFSWAM
;
A
#
# COMPACT_ATOMS: atom_id res chain seq x y z
N MET A 1 20.59 -8.99 26.91
CA MET A 1 21.05 -8.85 25.52
C MET A 1 19.80 -8.95 24.65
N SER A 2 19.25 -7.81 24.24
CA SER A 2 18.12 -7.78 23.30
C SER A 2 18.59 -8.43 22.00
N LEU A 3 17.94 -9.51 21.57
CA LEU A 3 18.23 -10.15 20.28
C LEU A 3 17.41 -9.53 19.15
N PHE A 4 16.53 -8.57 19.49
CA PHE A 4 16.11 -7.53 18.57
C PHE A 4 17.14 -6.43 18.62
N ASP A 5 18.04 -6.48 17.65
CA ASP A 5 18.61 -5.25 17.17
C ASP A 5 17.42 -4.45 16.61
N LYS A 6 17.01 -3.35 17.24
CA LYS A 6 16.03 -2.43 16.64
C LYS A 6 16.53 -1.89 15.28
N ASP A 7 17.82 -2.10 15.03
CA ASP A 7 18.54 -1.83 13.80
C ASP A 7 18.66 -3.06 12.88
N LYS A 8 18.10 -4.24 13.24
CA LYS A 8 18.07 -5.41 12.35
C LYS A 8 17.16 -5.07 11.17
N PRO A 9 17.68 -5.02 9.93
CA PRO A 9 16.83 -4.79 8.77
C PRO A 9 15.72 -5.81 8.73
N ILE A 10 14.49 -5.34 8.85
CA ILE A 10 13.38 -6.05 8.23
C ILE A 10 13.41 -5.63 6.77
N GLU A 11 13.70 -6.60 5.92
CA GLU A 11 13.43 -6.44 4.51
C GLU A 11 11.94 -6.18 4.35
N LEU A 12 11.59 -5.06 3.72
CA LEU A 12 10.23 -4.71 3.28
C LEU A 12 9.55 -5.82 2.44
N PHE A 13 10.29 -6.88 2.10
CA PHE A 13 9.99 -7.98 1.20
C PHE A 13 9.45 -9.24 1.88
N HIS A 14 9.50 -9.36 3.22
CA HIS A 14 9.05 -10.56 3.93
C HIS A 14 7.59 -10.45 4.41
N LEU A 15 6.68 -11.12 3.71
CA LEU A 15 5.27 -11.27 4.10
C LEU A 15 5.01 -12.72 4.53
N THR A 16 4.52 -12.93 5.75
CA THR A 16 4.15 -14.28 6.22
C THR A 16 2.87 -14.77 5.54
N GLU A 17 2.78 -16.06 5.25
CA GLU A 17 1.52 -16.64 4.76
C GLU A 17 0.42 -16.59 5.84
N LEU A 18 -0.79 -16.16 5.47
CA LEU A 18 -1.94 -16.06 6.40
C LEU A 18 -2.24 -17.37 7.14
N LYS A 19 -2.04 -18.53 6.49
CA LYS A 19 -2.25 -19.85 7.13
C LYS A 19 -1.24 -20.12 8.24
N VAL A 20 0.00 -19.68 8.06
CA VAL A 20 1.05 -19.79 9.08
C VAL A 20 0.68 -18.90 10.27
N LEU A 21 0.29 -17.64 10.01
CA LEU A 21 -0.14 -16.71 11.06
C LEU A 21 -1.37 -17.22 11.82
N LEU A 22 -2.36 -17.79 11.12
CA LEU A 22 -3.52 -18.40 11.77
C LEU A 22 -3.11 -19.47 12.77
N SER A 23 -2.20 -20.37 12.39
CA SER A 23 -1.71 -21.42 13.29
C SER A 23 -0.97 -20.86 14.51
N VAL A 24 -0.23 -19.76 14.32
CA VAL A 24 0.46 -19.06 15.41
C VAL A 24 -0.57 -18.47 16.36
N PHE A 25 -1.52 -17.68 15.87
CA PHE A 25 -2.54 -17.02 16.70
C PHE A 25 -3.43 -18.01 17.46
N GLN A 26 -3.82 -19.11 16.81
CA GLN A 26 -4.56 -20.19 17.48
C GLN A 26 -3.75 -20.76 18.65
N ARG A 27 -2.46 -21.04 18.43
CA ARG A 27 -1.60 -21.59 19.48
C ARG A 27 -1.36 -20.60 20.61
N VAL A 28 -1.21 -19.31 20.31
CA VAL A 28 -1.11 -18.24 21.33
C VAL A 28 -2.37 -18.20 22.19
N SER A 29 -3.55 -18.10 21.57
CA SER A 29 -4.84 -18.07 22.26
C SER A 29 -5.04 -19.34 23.11
N GLU A 30 -4.76 -20.52 22.54
CA GLU A 30 -4.85 -21.80 23.26
C GLU A 30 -3.95 -21.84 24.50
N THR A 31 -2.72 -21.33 24.42
CA THR A 31 -1.83 -21.23 25.58
C THR A 31 -2.42 -20.33 26.65
N GLY A 32 -2.97 -19.17 26.28
CA GLY A 32 -3.70 -18.26 27.19
C GLY A 32 -4.83 -18.96 27.95
N LYS A 33 -5.58 -19.86 27.29
CA LYS A 33 -6.61 -20.70 27.92
C LYS A 33 -6.00 -21.66 28.94
N ARG A 34 -4.93 -22.36 28.56
CA ARG A 34 -4.28 -23.40 29.38
C ARG A 34 -3.68 -22.84 30.67
N ILE A 35 -3.05 -21.66 30.60
CA ILE A 35 -2.47 -20.98 31.77
C ILE A 35 -3.50 -20.20 32.61
N GLY A 36 -4.77 -20.20 32.19
CA GLY A 36 -5.89 -19.68 32.98
C GLY A 36 -6.04 -18.15 32.98
N ILE A 37 -5.41 -17.45 32.04
CA ILE A 37 -5.49 -15.98 31.91
C ILE A 37 -6.79 -15.54 31.22
N GLU A 38 -7.40 -16.39 30.40
CA GLU A 38 -8.65 -16.09 29.67
C GLU A 38 -9.91 -15.88 30.54
N ARG A 39 -9.85 -16.08 31.86
CA ARG A 39 -11.06 -16.09 32.71
C ARG A 39 -11.55 -14.72 33.17
N SER A 40 -10.81 -13.63 32.95
CA SER A 40 -11.31 -12.28 33.18
C SER A 40 -11.82 -11.68 31.87
N SER A 41 -13.13 -11.76 31.65
CA SER A 41 -13.87 -11.11 30.54
C SER A 41 -13.74 -9.58 30.46
N ASN A 42 -12.86 -8.98 31.26
CA ASN A 42 -12.68 -7.54 31.38
C ASN A 42 -11.32 -7.06 30.81
N ASP A 43 -10.38 -7.96 30.51
CA ASP A 43 -9.10 -7.60 29.85
C ASP A 43 -9.18 -7.78 28.33
N VAL A 44 -10.01 -6.95 27.70
CA VAL A 44 -10.17 -6.85 26.23
C VAL A 44 -8.84 -6.50 25.54
N PHE A 45 -7.82 -6.08 26.29
CA PHE A 45 -6.53 -5.62 25.81
C PHE A 45 -5.40 -6.65 25.90
N SER A 46 -5.70 -7.88 26.36
CA SER A 46 -4.65 -8.90 26.45
C SER A 46 -4.26 -9.42 25.06
N VAL A 47 -2.97 -9.69 24.85
CA VAL A 47 -2.45 -10.34 23.63
C VAL A 47 -3.21 -11.63 23.29
N TRP A 48 -3.73 -12.34 24.30
CA TRP A 48 -4.53 -13.56 24.16
C TRP A 48 -5.87 -13.31 23.46
N GLU A 49 -6.55 -12.24 23.86
CA GLU A 49 -7.83 -11.86 23.28
C GLU A 49 -7.66 -11.28 21.87
N VAL A 50 -6.64 -10.45 21.66
CA VAL A 50 -6.31 -9.92 20.33
C VAL A 50 -5.96 -11.05 19.35
N THR A 51 -5.10 -12.00 19.76
CA THR A 51 -4.79 -13.16 18.93
C THR A 51 -6.01 -14.04 18.64
N ARG A 52 -6.93 -14.21 19.60
CA ARG A 52 -8.19 -14.91 19.37
C ARG A 52 -9.03 -14.23 18.28
N GLN A 53 -9.22 -12.92 18.40
CA GLN A 53 -9.99 -12.13 17.42
C GLN A 53 -9.33 -12.14 16.03
N MET A 54 -8.00 -11.99 15.97
CA MET A 54 -7.24 -12.11 14.71
C MET A 54 -7.37 -13.51 14.08
N ALA A 55 -7.33 -14.58 14.87
CA ALA A 55 -7.51 -15.93 14.37
C ALA A 55 -8.92 -16.16 13.80
N GLU A 56 -9.96 -15.64 14.48
CA GLU A 56 -11.34 -15.69 14.01
C GLU A 56 -11.51 -14.89 12.70
N PHE A 57 -10.92 -13.70 12.64
CA PHE A 57 -10.95 -12.83 11.48
C PHE A 57 -10.31 -13.48 10.24
N ILE A 58 -9.12 -14.08 10.39
CA ILE A 58 -8.45 -14.79 9.29
C ILE A 58 -9.22 -16.05 8.89
N THR A 59 -9.78 -16.77 9.85
CA THR A 59 -10.57 -17.99 9.58
C THR A 59 -11.83 -17.66 8.78
N ALA A 60 -12.55 -16.59 9.15
CA ALA A 60 -13.73 -16.12 8.40
C ALA A 60 -13.38 -15.82 6.93
N ASN A 61 -12.25 -15.16 6.67
CA ASN A 61 -11.78 -14.91 5.31
C ASN A 61 -11.38 -16.20 4.56
N LEU A 62 -10.71 -17.14 5.21
CA LEU A 62 -10.27 -18.38 4.56
C LEU A 62 -11.44 -19.33 4.23
N ASP A 63 -12.47 -19.36 5.10
CA ASP A 63 -13.65 -20.20 4.92
C ASP A 63 -14.63 -19.62 3.89
N ASP A 64 -14.79 -18.28 3.85
CA ASP A 64 -15.62 -17.57 2.87
C ASP A 64 -14.95 -16.29 2.35
N PRO A 65 -13.99 -16.41 1.40
CA PRO A 65 -13.25 -15.25 0.90
C PRO A 65 -14.11 -14.28 0.08
N LYS A 66 -15.32 -14.70 -0.34
CA LYS A 66 -16.24 -13.84 -1.10
C LYS A 66 -17.21 -13.10 -0.19
N GLY A 67 -17.68 -13.75 0.88
CA GLY A 67 -18.56 -13.14 1.88
C GLY A 67 -17.80 -12.30 2.91
N PHE A 68 -16.53 -12.59 3.15
CA PHE A 68 -15.66 -11.88 4.08
C PHE A 68 -14.27 -11.58 3.47
N PRO A 69 -14.20 -10.78 2.39
CA PRO A 69 -12.92 -10.42 1.80
C PRO A 69 -12.14 -9.50 2.74
N LEU A 70 -10.87 -9.83 3.00
CA LEU A 70 -9.95 -8.90 3.64
C LEU A 70 -9.66 -7.73 2.69
N GLU A 71 -9.69 -6.51 3.22
CA GLU A 71 -9.14 -5.37 2.50
C GLU A 71 -7.62 -5.56 2.33
N PRO A 72 -7.02 -5.08 1.23
CA PRO A 72 -5.57 -5.16 1.05
C PRO A 72 -4.77 -4.62 2.23
N THR A 73 -5.25 -3.54 2.88
CA THR A 73 -4.57 -3.01 4.07
C THR A 73 -4.57 -4.02 5.22
N GLU A 74 -5.70 -4.65 5.49
CA GLU A 74 -5.85 -5.60 6.60
C GLU A 74 -4.95 -6.81 6.38
N GLU A 75 -4.96 -7.35 5.17
CA GLU A 75 -4.09 -8.45 4.78
C GLU A 75 -2.61 -8.08 4.94
N ASN A 76 -2.18 -6.90 4.47
CA ASN A 76 -0.80 -6.46 4.59
C ASN A 76 -0.38 -6.27 6.05
N LEU A 77 -1.20 -5.59 6.86
CA LEU A 77 -0.91 -5.37 8.29
C LEU A 77 -0.76 -6.69 9.06
N ILE A 78 -1.60 -7.67 8.77
CA ILE A 78 -1.49 -9.02 9.36
C ILE A 78 -0.16 -9.67 8.94
N ARG A 79 0.20 -9.57 7.66
CA ARG A 79 1.39 -10.19 7.08
C ARG A 79 2.72 -9.54 7.51
N LEU A 80 2.69 -8.33 8.09
CA LEU A 80 3.86 -7.67 8.69
C LEU A 80 4.39 -8.39 9.94
N ILE A 81 3.62 -9.31 10.51
CA ILE A 81 4.09 -10.13 11.63
C ILE A 81 5.12 -11.14 11.10
N ASP A 82 6.37 -11.00 11.54
CA ASP A 82 7.53 -11.71 11.01
C ASP A 82 7.46 -13.24 11.27
N PRO A 83 7.67 -14.10 10.25
CA PRO A 83 7.52 -15.56 10.42
C PRO A 83 8.65 -16.19 11.24
N GLY A 84 9.85 -15.63 11.18
CA GLY A 84 10.99 -16.07 12.00
C GLY A 84 10.70 -15.82 13.49
N SER A 85 10.17 -14.63 13.78
CA SER A 85 9.69 -14.23 15.10
C SER A 85 8.55 -15.10 15.57
N CYS A 86 7.59 -15.45 14.69
CA CYS A 86 6.52 -16.38 15.01
C CYS A 86 7.03 -17.76 15.45
N THR A 87 7.99 -18.33 14.72
CA THR A 87 8.49 -19.68 14.99
C THR A 87 9.26 -19.73 16.32
N SER A 88 10.16 -18.77 16.52
CA SER A 88 10.88 -18.61 17.78
C SER A 88 9.93 -18.32 18.93
N PHE A 89 8.96 -17.42 18.74
CA PHE A 89 7.94 -17.10 19.73
C PHE A 89 7.15 -18.33 20.16
N LEU A 90 6.70 -19.19 19.24
CA LEU A 90 6.00 -20.42 19.61
C LEU A 90 6.89 -21.39 20.41
N SER A 91 8.19 -21.47 20.09
CA SER A 91 9.15 -22.27 20.86
C SER A 91 9.38 -21.71 22.27
N GLU A 92 9.48 -20.38 22.40
CA GLU A 92 9.63 -19.70 23.68
C GLU A 92 8.33 -19.76 24.50
N LEU A 93 7.17 -19.70 23.85
CA LEU A 93 5.85 -19.86 24.47
C LEU A 93 5.68 -21.25 25.09
N ASP A 94 6.13 -22.31 24.42
CA ASP A 94 6.14 -23.66 24.99
C ASP A 94 7.06 -23.75 26.22
N THR A 95 8.18 -23.02 26.19
CA THR A 95 9.14 -22.97 27.29
C THR A 95 8.55 -22.21 28.48
N PHE A 96 7.92 -21.07 28.23
CA PHE A 96 7.17 -20.31 29.21
C PHE A 96 6.04 -21.13 29.82
N GLU A 97 5.22 -21.81 29.01
CA GLU A 97 4.14 -22.67 29.50
C GLU A 97 4.66 -23.76 30.43
N LYS A 98 5.77 -24.43 30.07
CA LYS A 98 6.42 -25.42 30.93
C LYS A 98 6.95 -24.81 32.24
N MET A 99 7.50 -23.59 32.19
CA MET A 99 7.99 -22.88 33.38
C MET A 99 6.85 -22.50 34.32
N VAL A 100 5.71 -22.05 33.79
CA VAL A 100 4.52 -21.66 34.56
C VAL A 100 3.75 -22.89 35.07
N ALA A 101 3.80 -24.02 34.34
CA ALA A 101 3.14 -25.27 34.70
C ALA A 101 3.87 -26.10 35.78
N VAL A 102 5.06 -25.70 36.26
CA VAL A 102 5.78 -26.43 37.32
C VAL A 102 4.97 -26.38 38.62
N PRO A 103 4.47 -27.53 39.13
CA PRO A 103 3.75 -27.57 40.40
C PRO A 103 4.67 -27.04 41.51
N GLY A 104 4.15 -26.16 42.37
CA GLY A 104 4.81 -25.96 43.66
C GLY A 104 4.97 -27.29 44.39
N PRO A 105 6.00 -27.43 45.25
CA PRO A 105 6.04 -28.53 46.19
C PRO A 105 4.70 -28.56 46.94
N GLN A 106 4.10 -29.74 46.97
CA GLN A 106 2.66 -30.01 47.06
C GLN A 106 1.90 -29.56 48.32
N ASP A 107 2.40 -28.63 49.15
CA ASP A 107 1.84 -28.47 50.52
C ASP A 107 1.47 -27.05 50.96
N ILE A 108 1.20 -26.11 50.06
CA ILE A 108 0.57 -24.83 50.47
C ILE A 108 -0.65 -24.51 49.61
N VAL A 109 -1.76 -25.10 50.07
CA VAL A 109 -3.14 -24.59 49.99
C VAL A 109 -3.72 -24.46 48.58
N GLN A 110 -4.62 -25.40 48.28
CA GLN A 110 -5.81 -25.13 47.48
C GLN A 110 -6.49 -23.83 47.95
N ARG A 111 -6.13 -22.69 47.37
CA ARG A 111 -7.05 -21.55 47.29
C ARG A 111 -7.65 -21.59 45.89
N PRO A 112 -8.98 -21.72 45.76
CA PRO A 112 -9.65 -21.36 44.53
C PRO A 112 -9.27 -19.91 44.24
N MET A 113 -8.85 -19.58 43.01
CA MET A 113 -8.76 -18.20 42.54
C MET A 113 -10.17 -17.59 42.44
N GLY A 114 -10.77 -17.35 43.60
CA GLY A 114 -12.04 -16.69 43.83
C GLY A 114 -11.87 -15.89 45.11
N GLY A 115 -11.33 -14.67 44.99
CA GLY A 115 -10.99 -13.87 46.15
C GLY A 115 -10.20 -12.60 45.82
N LEU A 116 -10.58 -11.89 44.76
CA LEU A 116 -10.32 -10.47 44.55
C LEU A 116 -11.65 -9.84 44.10
N LYS A 117 -12.64 -9.90 45.00
CA LYS A 117 -13.78 -8.98 44.98
C LYS A 117 -13.64 -8.14 46.24
N GLU A 118 -13.88 -6.85 46.07
CA GLU A 118 -13.87 -5.81 47.11
C GLU A 118 -12.48 -5.28 47.44
N ASP A 119 -11.91 -4.48 46.54
CA ASP A 119 -11.50 -3.12 46.90
C ASP A 119 -11.51 -2.26 45.62
N GLY A 120 -12.24 -1.15 45.66
CA GLY A 120 -12.51 -0.31 44.51
C GLY A 120 -11.25 0.32 43.93
N PHE A 121 -10.89 -0.10 42.72
CA PHE A 121 -9.98 0.65 41.85
C PHE A 121 -10.76 1.09 40.62
N THR A 122 -11.03 2.39 40.57
CA THR A 122 -11.60 3.08 39.41
C THR A 122 -10.57 3.17 38.29
N ALA A 123 -11.08 3.35 37.07
CA ALA A 123 -10.42 3.25 35.78
C ALA A 123 -9.34 4.31 35.45
N GLU A 124 -8.54 4.75 36.42
CA GLU A 124 -7.43 5.71 36.22
C GLU A 124 -6.05 5.10 36.50
N GLY A 125 -5.97 3.79 36.75
CA GLY A 125 -4.71 3.05 36.87
C GLY A 125 -4.23 2.49 35.53
N MET A 126 -4.04 3.36 34.53
CA MET A 126 -3.35 3.01 33.28
C MET A 126 -1.89 2.67 33.59
N LEU A 127 -1.55 1.37 33.56
CA LEU A 127 -0.25 0.76 33.21
C LEU A 127 -0.34 -0.73 33.56
N ALA A 128 -0.93 -1.51 32.66
CA ALA A 128 -1.16 -2.95 32.82
C ALA A 128 0.11 -3.82 32.72
N ASP A 129 1.31 -3.22 32.60
CA ASP A 129 2.58 -3.96 32.62
C ASP A 129 3.06 -4.33 34.02
N MET A 130 2.64 -3.61 35.07
CA MET A 130 3.25 -3.79 36.40
C MET A 130 2.68 -4.98 37.19
N ASP A 131 1.42 -5.36 37.01
CA ASP A 131 0.76 -6.34 37.89
C ASP A 131 1.07 -7.79 37.52
N LEU A 132 1.29 -8.10 36.23
CA LEU A 132 1.73 -9.43 35.79
C LEU A 132 3.22 -9.65 36.12
N GLN A 133 4.05 -8.64 35.87
CA GLN A 133 5.47 -8.64 36.19
C GLN A 133 5.68 -8.85 37.69
N GLU A 134 5.00 -8.08 38.54
CA GLU A 134 5.16 -8.17 39.99
C GLU A 134 4.65 -9.51 40.56
N LYS A 135 3.53 -10.03 40.05
CA LYS A 135 2.99 -11.35 40.47
C LYS A 135 3.86 -12.52 40.03
N ILE A 136 4.42 -12.48 38.82
CA ILE A 136 5.33 -13.52 38.32
C ILE A 136 6.67 -13.44 39.05
N THR A 137 7.23 -12.24 39.24
CA THR A 137 8.48 -12.02 39.98
C THR A 137 8.33 -12.48 41.43
N GLN A 138 7.27 -12.10 42.17
CA GLN A 138 7.05 -12.50 43.56
C GLN A 138 6.90 -14.02 43.75
N ALA A 139 6.19 -14.70 42.84
CA ALA A 139 6.01 -16.15 42.90
C ALA A 139 7.33 -16.92 42.68
N TRP A 140 8.32 -16.29 42.03
CA TRP A 140 9.60 -16.89 41.67
C TRP A 140 10.76 -16.52 42.61
N THR A 141 10.80 -15.28 43.13
CA THR A 141 11.79 -14.88 44.16
C THR A 141 11.70 -15.77 45.41
N GLN A 142 10.52 -16.35 45.67
CA GLN A 142 10.33 -17.33 46.74
C GLN A 142 10.84 -18.75 46.42
N LYS A 143 11.20 -19.08 45.17
CA LYS A 143 11.36 -20.48 44.72
C LYS A 143 12.76 -20.92 44.24
N MET A 144 13.69 -20.04 43.86
CA MET A 144 15.02 -20.50 43.40
C MET A 144 16.18 -19.56 43.79
N GLU A 145 17.24 -20.14 44.36
CA GLU A 145 18.60 -19.73 44.01
C GLU A 145 18.81 -20.13 42.53
N VAL A 146 19.19 -19.20 41.64
CA VAL A 146 20.08 -19.38 40.46
C VAL A 146 19.86 -18.26 39.43
N LYS A 147 20.86 -17.37 39.29
CA LYS A 147 20.96 -16.32 38.27
C LYS A 147 20.75 -16.79 36.82
N ALA A 148 21.03 -18.06 36.51
CA ALA A 148 20.88 -18.59 35.16
C ALA A 148 19.40 -18.79 34.76
N ALA A 149 18.53 -19.11 35.72
CA ALA A 149 17.09 -19.22 35.49
C ALA A 149 16.45 -17.83 35.33
N GLU A 150 16.94 -16.83 36.07
CA GLU A 150 16.54 -15.42 35.91
C GLU A 150 16.92 -14.90 34.51
N ILE A 151 18.15 -15.16 34.03
CA ILE A 151 18.60 -14.72 32.69
C ILE A 151 17.81 -15.42 31.57
N GLN A 152 17.51 -16.71 31.71
CA GLN A 152 16.73 -17.45 30.72
C GLN A 152 15.27 -16.98 30.70
N PHE A 153 14.68 -16.67 31.86
CA PHE A 153 13.32 -16.12 31.95
C PHE A 153 13.24 -14.70 31.37
N GLU A 154 14.18 -13.82 31.73
CA GLU A 154 14.24 -12.46 31.18
C GLU A 154 14.35 -12.47 29.65
N HIS A 155 15.08 -13.44 29.10
CA HIS A 155 15.15 -13.63 27.65
C HIS A 155 13.81 -14.03 27.03
N VAL A 156 13.18 -15.09 27.55
CA VAL A 156 11.86 -15.60 27.10
C VAL A 156 10.79 -14.51 27.22
N TYR A 157 10.81 -13.75 28.31
CA TYR A 157 9.86 -12.68 28.61
C TYR A 157 9.98 -11.51 27.65
N ASN A 158 11.19 -11.04 27.35
CA ASN A 158 11.39 -9.94 26.40
C ASN A 158 10.91 -10.32 24.98
N TRP A 159 11.19 -11.54 24.52
CA TRP A 159 10.67 -12.02 23.22
C TRP A 159 9.16 -12.10 23.20
N PHE A 160 8.54 -12.47 24.32
CA PHE A 160 7.10 -12.48 24.46
C PHE A 160 6.52 -11.06 24.36
N LEU A 161 7.12 -10.08 25.06
CA LEU A 161 6.69 -8.68 24.99
C LEU A 161 6.79 -8.11 23.58
N ASP A 162 7.92 -8.32 22.89
CA ASP A 162 8.13 -7.79 21.54
C ASP A 162 7.06 -8.29 20.54
N MET A 163 6.71 -9.58 20.61
CA MET A 163 5.66 -10.14 19.75
C MET A 163 4.26 -9.72 20.20
N ALA A 164 4.03 -9.61 21.51
CA ALA A 164 2.78 -9.10 22.04
C ALA A 164 2.52 -7.66 21.58
N GLU A 165 3.53 -6.80 21.59
CA GLU A 165 3.45 -5.43 21.08
C GLU A 165 3.05 -5.40 19.60
N GLN A 166 3.66 -6.25 18.75
CA GLN A 166 3.30 -6.31 17.33
C GLN A 166 1.86 -6.76 17.12
N ILE A 167 1.42 -7.82 17.82
CA ILE A 167 0.05 -8.33 17.76
C ILE A 167 -0.94 -7.26 18.22
N ILE A 168 -0.65 -6.58 19.33
CA ILE A 168 -1.52 -5.54 19.89
C ILE A 168 -1.56 -4.34 18.93
N ALA A 169 -0.44 -3.92 18.35
CA ALA A 169 -0.39 -2.82 17.40
C ALA A 169 -1.19 -3.14 16.12
N VAL A 170 -1.00 -4.32 15.53
CA VAL A 170 -1.75 -4.78 14.35
C VAL A 170 -3.22 -4.96 14.70
N GLY A 171 -3.55 -5.63 15.80
CA GLY A 171 -4.93 -5.82 16.23
C GLY A 171 -5.65 -4.51 16.56
N GLY A 172 -4.93 -3.54 17.13
CA GLY A 172 -5.42 -2.18 17.34
C GLY A 172 -5.74 -1.47 16.02
N ALA A 173 -4.87 -1.59 15.02
CA ALA A 173 -5.12 -1.07 13.68
C ALA A 173 -6.28 -1.78 12.96
N LEU A 174 -6.57 -3.03 13.30
CA LEU A 174 -7.74 -3.78 12.78
C LEU A 174 -9.02 -3.53 13.58
N GLY A 175 -8.96 -2.71 14.65
CA GLY A 175 -10.13 -2.33 15.45
C GLY A 175 -10.50 -3.30 16.58
N PHE A 176 -9.69 -4.33 16.83
CA PHE A 176 -9.93 -5.36 17.86
C PHE A 176 -9.80 -4.85 19.31
N LEU A 177 -9.29 -3.63 19.51
CA LEU A 177 -9.03 -3.02 20.83
C LEU A 177 -10.07 -1.97 21.28
N THR A 178 -11.29 -1.95 20.75
CA THR A 178 -12.28 -0.91 21.08
C THR A 178 -13.21 -1.32 22.25
N PRO A 179 -13.41 -0.44 23.28
CA PRO A 179 -13.65 1.00 23.12
C PRO A 179 -12.68 2.01 23.80
N GLN A 180 -11.71 1.64 24.63
CA GLN A 180 -11.09 2.63 25.58
C GLN A 180 -9.91 3.46 25.06
N VAL A 181 -9.29 3.13 23.92
CA VAL A 181 -8.15 3.92 23.40
C VAL A 181 -8.66 5.11 22.59
N GLU A 182 -8.78 6.32 23.12
CA GLU A 182 -9.33 7.44 22.35
C GLU A 182 -8.43 7.83 21.16
N SER A 183 -9.02 8.05 19.98
CA SER A 183 -8.31 8.66 18.84
C SER A 183 -7.83 10.06 19.21
N TYR A 184 -6.79 10.54 18.53
CA TYR A 184 -6.35 11.93 18.67
C TYR A 184 -7.38 12.87 18.05
N MET A 185 -7.73 13.91 18.81
CA MET A 185 -8.54 15.02 18.31
C MET A 185 -7.74 15.90 17.35
N TYR A 186 -8.43 16.68 16.51
CA TYR A 186 -7.80 17.61 15.55
C TYR A 186 -6.74 18.51 16.22
N GLU A 187 -7.07 19.07 17.39
CA GLU A 187 -6.19 19.99 18.12
C GLU A 187 -4.94 19.29 18.68
N GLU A 188 -5.05 18.01 19.08
CA GLU A 188 -3.90 17.21 19.51
C GLU A 188 -3.00 16.86 18.32
N LEU A 189 -3.61 16.50 17.18
CA LEU A 189 -2.89 16.23 15.94
C LEU A 189 -2.10 17.45 15.47
N ALA A 190 -2.67 18.65 15.66
CA ALA A 190 -2.02 19.91 15.33
C ALA A 190 -0.73 20.14 16.15
N GLY A 191 -0.67 19.63 17.39
CA GLY A 191 0.50 19.72 18.28
C GLY A 191 1.70 18.91 17.81
N PHE A 192 1.50 17.83 17.04
CA PHE A 192 2.60 17.07 16.43
C PHE A 192 3.32 17.82 15.31
N PHE A 193 2.79 18.97 14.88
CA PHE A 193 3.47 19.84 13.92
C PHE A 193 4.53 20.76 14.56
N GLU A 194 4.74 20.71 15.87
CA GLU A 194 5.85 21.43 16.50
C GLU A 194 7.18 20.65 16.40
N PRO A 195 8.33 21.31 16.19
CA PRO A 195 9.62 20.63 15.98
C PRO A 195 10.11 19.78 17.16
N GLU A 196 9.53 19.95 18.34
CA GLU A 196 10.03 19.39 19.61
C GLU A 196 9.15 18.25 20.17
N SER A 197 8.06 17.89 19.48
CA SER A 197 7.06 16.92 19.95
C SER A 197 7.00 15.70 19.02
N LEU A 198 7.58 14.58 19.46
CA LEU A 198 7.52 13.28 18.73
C LEU A 198 7.20 12.09 19.66
N GLU A 199 6.77 12.33 20.90
CA GLU A 199 6.19 11.27 21.72
C GLU A 199 4.68 11.20 21.46
N TYR A 200 4.25 10.10 20.84
CA TYR A 200 2.85 9.75 20.65
C TYR A 200 2.61 8.33 21.16
N ASP A 201 1.37 8.07 21.55
CA ASP A 201 0.91 6.74 21.91
C ASP A 201 0.69 5.93 20.61
N PRO A 202 1.43 4.83 20.39
CA PRO A 202 1.31 4.01 19.19
C PRO A 202 -0.11 3.45 18.96
N LEU A 203 -0.85 3.12 20.02
CA LEU A 203 -2.20 2.58 19.90
C LEU A 203 -3.19 3.68 19.52
N ARG A 204 -3.06 4.88 20.11
CA ARG A 204 -3.89 6.03 19.74
C ARG A 204 -3.64 6.46 18.30
N ILE A 205 -2.39 6.53 17.84
CA ILE A 205 -2.10 6.96 16.47
C ILE A 205 -2.62 5.96 15.44
N ASN A 206 -2.48 4.66 15.70
CA ASN A 206 -3.00 3.61 14.81
C ASN A 206 -4.52 3.72 14.69
N ARG A 207 -5.19 3.86 15.84
CA ARG A 207 -6.64 4.04 15.87
C ARG A 207 -7.06 5.31 15.13
N THR A 208 -6.32 6.40 15.29
CA THR A 208 -6.61 7.67 14.60
C THR A 208 -6.50 7.53 13.08
N PHE A 209 -5.49 6.83 12.56
CA PHE A 209 -5.39 6.55 11.11
C PHE A 209 -6.52 5.65 10.59
N VAL A 210 -7.01 4.72 11.41
CA VAL A 210 -8.11 3.82 11.05
C VAL A 210 -9.45 4.54 11.10
N GLU A 211 -9.75 5.26 12.18
CA GLU A 211 -10.99 6.03 12.33
C GLU A 211 -11.04 7.23 11.37
N GLY A 212 -9.89 7.85 11.10
CA GLY A 212 -9.74 8.93 10.11
C GLY A 212 -10.11 8.52 8.69
N ARG A 213 -10.22 7.21 8.39
CA ARG A 213 -10.80 6.72 7.14
C ARG A 213 -12.28 7.03 7.02
N TYR A 214 -12.98 7.23 8.13
CA TYR A 214 -14.43 7.44 8.17
C TYR A 214 -14.84 8.82 8.72
N GLN A 215 -13.93 9.53 9.38
CA GLN A 215 -14.18 10.87 9.96
C GLN A 215 -13.57 11.97 9.08
N GLU A 216 -14.42 12.75 8.40
CA GLU A 216 -13.98 13.77 7.43
C GLU A 216 -13.13 14.89 8.03
N ASP A 217 -13.41 15.27 9.27
CA ASP A 217 -12.71 16.31 10.03
C ASP A 217 -11.25 15.96 10.35
N LEU A 218 -10.94 14.66 10.48
CA LEU A 218 -9.59 14.17 10.72
C LEU A 218 -8.78 13.94 9.44
N VAL A 219 -9.40 13.95 8.26
CA VAL A 219 -8.72 13.60 6.99
C VAL A 219 -7.58 14.57 6.68
N SER A 220 -7.86 15.87 6.69
CA SER A 220 -6.87 16.89 6.36
C SER A 220 -5.64 16.90 7.31
N PRO A 221 -5.80 16.92 8.66
CA PRO A 221 -4.65 16.87 9.55
C PRO A 221 -3.87 15.56 9.45
N LEU A 222 -4.54 14.42 9.21
CA LEU A 222 -3.86 13.13 9.02
C LEU A 222 -3.05 13.06 7.73
N ILE A 223 -3.52 13.68 6.64
CA ILE A 223 -2.70 13.81 5.42
C ILE A 223 -1.43 14.60 5.71
N GLN A 224 -1.55 15.74 6.39
CA GLN A 224 -0.39 16.59 6.72
C GLN A 224 0.59 15.87 7.66
N LEU A 225 0.07 15.20 8.69
CA LEU A 225 0.89 14.41 9.61
C LEU A 225 1.58 13.26 8.88
N GLY A 226 0.84 12.53 8.04
CA GLY A 226 1.37 11.45 7.24
C GLY A 226 2.53 11.90 6.35
N LEU A 227 2.36 12.97 5.58
CA LEU A 227 3.41 13.51 4.71
C LEU A 227 4.64 13.95 5.52
N ARG A 228 4.44 14.65 6.65
CA ARG A 228 5.54 15.04 7.52
C ARG A 228 6.31 13.85 8.09
N VAL A 229 5.60 12.82 8.57
CA VAL A 229 6.24 11.62 9.12
C VAL A 229 7.05 10.93 8.02
N LEU A 230 6.52 10.85 6.80
CA LEU A 230 7.23 10.27 5.66
C LEU A 230 8.47 11.10 5.27
N ASP A 231 8.37 12.43 5.21
CA ASP A 231 9.48 13.35 4.91
C ASP A 231 10.60 13.32 5.95
N GLN A 232 10.26 13.14 7.24
CA GLN A 232 11.23 13.19 8.35
C GLN A 232 12.03 11.89 8.56
N GLY A 233 11.64 10.76 7.95
CA GLY A 233 12.29 9.49 8.29
C GLY A 233 12.17 8.34 7.28
N TYR A 234 11.34 8.48 6.23
CA TYR A 234 11.08 7.39 5.29
C TYR A 234 11.33 7.79 3.82
N ALA A 235 11.45 9.08 3.51
CA ALA A 235 11.70 9.60 2.16
C ALA A 235 13.17 9.49 1.70
N VAL A 236 14.13 9.25 2.60
CA VAL A 236 15.56 9.40 2.30
C VAL A 236 16.36 8.22 2.86
N GLU A 237 16.97 7.45 1.94
CA GLU A 237 18.17 6.62 2.15
C GLU A 237 18.26 5.82 3.47
N ARG A 238 17.34 4.88 3.69
CA ARG A 238 17.55 3.85 4.71
C ARG A 238 17.57 2.47 4.07
N ASP A 239 18.72 1.80 4.19
CA ASP A 239 18.91 0.40 3.81
C ASP A 239 18.13 -0.55 4.73
N THR A 240 17.74 -0.08 5.91
CA THR A 240 17.12 -0.88 6.96
C THR A 240 16.00 -0.10 7.67
N TYR A 241 14.87 -0.77 7.94
CA TYR A 241 13.77 -0.22 8.74
C TYR A 241 13.55 -1.10 9.97
N SER A 242 13.22 -0.47 11.10
CA SER A 242 12.64 -1.18 12.24
C SER A 242 11.23 -1.64 11.89
N TRP A 243 10.74 -2.72 12.53
CA TRP A 243 9.37 -3.20 12.35
C TRP A 243 8.33 -2.09 12.53
N GLU A 244 8.48 -1.32 13.62
CA GLU A 244 7.61 -0.20 13.94
C GLU A 244 7.62 0.86 12.83
N GLY A 245 8.77 1.08 12.21
CA GLY A 245 8.90 1.98 11.06
C GLY A 245 8.16 1.46 9.83
N VAL A 246 8.30 0.17 9.50
CA VAL A 246 7.58 -0.46 8.37
C VAL A 246 6.08 -0.44 8.62
N PHE A 247 5.64 -0.70 9.84
CA PHE A 247 4.24 -0.70 10.23
C PHE A 247 3.63 0.70 10.11
N LYS A 248 4.30 1.74 10.62
CA LYS A 248 3.85 3.14 10.49
C LYS A 248 3.83 3.60 9.04
N PHE A 249 4.88 3.30 8.29
CA PHE A 249 4.94 3.55 6.86
C PHE A 249 3.74 2.90 6.14
N SER A 250 3.48 1.63 6.43
CA SER A 250 2.36 0.89 5.84
C SER A 250 1.02 1.56 6.14
N LEU A 251 0.75 1.93 7.40
CA LEU A 251 -0.48 2.63 7.77
C LEU A 251 -0.66 3.96 7.02
N ILE A 252 0.37 4.79 7.02
CA ILE A 252 0.32 6.13 6.42
C ILE A 252 0.15 6.03 4.91
N VAL A 253 0.93 5.19 4.24
CA VAL A 253 0.88 5.09 2.78
C VAL A 253 -0.44 4.45 2.34
N HIS A 254 -0.98 3.45 3.06
CA HIS A 254 -2.33 2.95 2.76
C HIS A 254 -3.40 4.04 2.95
N PHE A 255 -3.31 4.85 4.01
CA PHE A 255 -4.23 5.96 4.23
C PHE A 255 -4.19 6.98 3.08
N LEU A 256 -2.99 7.40 2.67
CA LEU A 256 -2.81 8.34 1.56
C LEU A 256 -3.32 7.78 0.23
N TYR A 257 -2.99 6.52 -0.11
CA TYR A 257 -3.42 5.91 -1.37
C TYR A 257 -4.93 5.60 -1.39
N ALA A 258 -5.54 5.25 -0.26
CA ALA A 258 -7.00 5.08 -0.16
C ALA A 258 -7.76 6.38 -0.45
N ARG A 259 -7.11 7.54 -0.26
CA ARG A 259 -7.68 8.87 -0.53
C ARG A 259 -7.06 9.56 -1.73
N PHE A 260 -6.24 8.87 -2.52
CA PHE A 260 -5.38 9.47 -3.55
C PHE A 260 -6.14 10.40 -4.49
N SER A 261 -7.31 9.98 -4.98
CA SER A 261 -8.14 10.77 -5.91
C SER A 261 -8.72 12.06 -5.32
N LEU A 262 -8.73 12.20 -3.99
CA LEU A 262 -9.22 13.37 -3.27
C LEU A 262 -8.08 14.33 -2.86
N LEU A 263 -6.83 13.89 -2.97
CA LEU A 263 -5.66 14.71 -2.68
C LEU A 263 -5.49 15.78 -3.77
N SER A 264 -4.85 16.90 -3.42
CA SER A 264 -4.46 17.90 -4.42
C SER A 264 -3.44 17.31 -5.40
N ASP A 265 -3.40 17.86 -6.62
CA ASP A 265 -2.46 17.42 -7.65
C ASP A 265 -1.01 17.44 -7.15
N GLU A 266 -0.61 18.49 -6.45
CA GLU A 266 0.73 18.61 -5.86
C GLU A 266 1.07 17.44 -4.92
N ILE A 267 0.13 17.05 -4.05
CA ILE A 267 0.32 15.94 -3.12
C ILE A 267 0.35 14.60 -3.87
N GLN A 268 -0.55 14.40 -4.84
CA GLN A 268 -0.55 13.18 -5.67
C GLN A 268 0.80 12.98 -6.37
N ILE A 269 1.35 14.06 -6.96
CA ILE A 269 2.65 14.04 -7.62
C ILE A 269 3.78 13.78 -6.63
N SER A 270 3.77 14.43 -5.47
CA SER A 270 4.75 14.19 -4.41
C SER A 270 4.76 12.72 -3.96
N ILE A 271 3.59 12.12 -3.76
CA ILE A 271 3.47 10.71 -3.37
C ILE A 271 4.02 9.79 -4.47
N LEU A 272 3.71 10.04 -5.74
CA LEU A 272 4.23 9.23 -6.85
C LEU A 272 5.73 9.42 -7.09
N LEU A 273 6.26 10.59 -6.78
CA LEU A 273 7.69 10.88 -6.89
C LEU A 273 8.49 10.14 -5.80
N SER A 274 7.93 9.94 -4.61
CA SER A 274 8.67 9.47 -3.43
C SER A 274 8.28 8.07 -2.90
N TYR A 275 7.09 7.56 -3.21
CA TYR A 275 6.53 6.34 -2.57
C TYR A 275 5.79 5.39 -3.51
N PHE A 276 5.96 5.52 -4.82
CA PHE A 276 5.31 4.70 -5.83
C PHE A 276 5.67 3.21 -5.76
N TYR A 277 6.96 2.86 -5.79
CA TYR A 277 7.41 1.47 -5.76
C TYR A 277 7.16 0.87 -4.37
N ARG A 278 7.51 1.59 -3.31
CA ARG A 278 7.31 1.14 -1.93
C ARG A 278 5.83 0.95 -1.57
N ALA A 279 4.91 1.71 -2.16
CA ALA A 279 3.48 1.46 -2.03
C ALA A 279 3.08 0.06 -2.52
N MET A 280 3.64 -0.39 -3.65
CA MET A 280 3.40 -1.76 -4.15
C MET A 280 4.01 -2.82 -3.26
N VAL A 281 5.20 -2.54 -2.69
CA VAL A 281 5.89 -3.43 -1.77
C VAL A 281 5.05 -3.67 -0.51
N VAL A 282 4.43 -2.61 0.03
CA VAL A 282 3.47 -2.75 1.14
C VAL A 282 2.07 -3.17 0.67
N GLY A 283 1.94 -3.70 -0.55
CA GLY A 283 0.74 -4.35 -1.07
C GLY A 283 -0.42 -3.44 -1.45
N ILE A 284 -0.17 -2.15 -1.71
CA ILE A 284 -1.19 -1.25 -2.27
C ILE A 284 -1.39 -1.59 -3.76
N PRO A 285 -2.64 -1.74 -4.23
CA PRO A 285 -2.93 -1.98 -5.64
C PRO A 285 -2.81 -0.67 -6.45
N VAL A 286 -1.59 -0.14 -6.58
CA VAL A 286 -1.31 1.19 -7.15
C VAL A 286 -1.94 1.36 -8.54
N GLN A 287 -1.88 0.35 -9.40
CA GLN A 287 -2.52 0.40 -10.73
C GLN A 287 -4.02 0.71 -10.62
N LYS A 288 -4.73 0.06 -9.68
CA LYS A 288 -6.17 0.27 -9.46
C LYS A 288 -6.42 1.71 -8.98
N VAL A 289 -5.68 2.17 -7.97
CA VAL A 289 -5.81 3.53 -7.41
C VAL A 289 -5.62 4.61 -8.49
N LEU A 290 -4.57 4.46 -9.30
CA LEU A 290 -4.30 5.38 -10.41
C LEU A 290 -5.37 5.31 -11.49
N SER A 291 -5.82 4.10 -11.86
CA SER A 291 -6.89 3.92 -12.85
C SER A 291 -8.20 4.56 -12.38
N GLU A 292 -8.59 4.39 -11.11
CA GLU A 292 -9.78 5.03 -10.53
C GLU A 292 -9.65 6.56 -10.51
N THR A 293 -8.48 7.08 -10.18
CA THR A 293 -8.21 8.52 -10.19
C THR A 293 -8.33 9.11 -11.60
N LEU A 294 -7.74 8.43 -12.59
CA LEU A 294 -7.82 8.83 -13.99
C LEU A 294 -9.26 8.69 -14.53
N TYR A 295 -9.98 7.65 -14.13
CA TYR A 295 -11.38 7.44 -14.52
C TYR A 295 -12.31 8.55 -14.03
N ASN A 296 -11.99 9.18 -12.89
CA ASN A 296 -12.76 10.28 -12.32
C ASN A 296 -12.48 11.65 -12.99
N THR A 297 -11.64 11.71 -14.02
CA THR A 297 -11.42 12.95 -14.78
C THR A 297 -12.66 13.33 -15.60
N SER A 298 -12.92 14.63 -15.73
CA SER A 298 -14.19 15.12 -16.29
C SER A 298 -14.29 15.01 -17.81
N ASN A 299 -13.18 14.90 -18.53
CA ASN A 299 -13.14 14.79 -19.98
C ASN A 299 -11.78 14.17 -20.46
N PRO A 300 -11.65 13.83 -21.75
CA PRO A 300 -10.43 13.24 -22.31
C PRO A 300 -9.16 14.12 -22.19
N GLU A 301 -9.29 15.44 -22.21
CA GLU A 301 -8.16 16.38 -22.04
C GLU A 301 -7.52 16.22 -20.67
N PHE A 302 -8.35 16.33 -19.62
CA PHE A 302 -7.90 16.16 -18.25
C PHE A 302 -7.35 14.77 -18.00
N TYR A 303 -7.91 13.72 -18.63
CA TYR A 303 -7.34 12.37 -18.56
C TYR A 303 -5.92 12.31 -19.12
N ILE A 304 -5.70 12.87 -20.32
CA ILE A 304 -4.39 12.87 -20.99
C ILE A 304 -3.38 13.67 -20.18
N ASP A 305 -3.74 14.87 -19.74
CA ASP A 305 -2.86 15.71 -18.95
C ASP A 305 -2.52 15.05 -17.61
N LYS A 306 -3.50 14.42 -16.97
CA LYS A 306 -3.26 13.69 -15.72
C LYS A 306 -2.36 12.49 -15.91
N CYS A 307 -2.50 11.74 -17.01
CA CYS A 307 -1.59 10.66 -17.36
C CYS A 307 -0.17 11.17 -17.57
N ARG A 308 -0.01 12.30 -18.29
CA ARG A 308 1.31 12.94 -18.49
C ARG A 308 1.93 13.39 -17.18
N GLN A 309 1.17 14.05 -16.30
CA GLN A 309 1.66 14.47 -15.00
C GLN A 309 2.13 13.28 -14.14
N PHE A 310 1.34 12.21 -14.07
CA PHE A 310 1.72 10.99 -13.36
C PHE A 310 2.95 10.32 -13.99
N PHE A 311 3.01 10.24 -15.32
CA PHE A 311 4.17 9.73 -16.03
C PHE A 311 5.45 10.53 -15.72
N GLU A 312 5.39 11.86 -15.79
CA GLU A 312 6.52 12.74 -15.46
C GLU A 312 6.98 12.59 -14.01
N ALA A 313 6.05 12.36 -13.08
CA ALA A 313 6.37 12.09 -11.67
C ALA A 313 7.17 10.78 -11.55
N LEU A 314 6.80 9.74 -12.31
CA LEU A 314 7.53 8.47 -12.33
C LEU A 314 8.90 8.58 -13.00
N GLU A 315 9.06 9.40 -14.03
CA GLU A 315 10.36 9.68 -14.64
C GLU A 315 11.33 10.39 -13.69
N LYS A 316 10.80 11.19 -12.77
CA LYS A 316 11.56 11.95 -11.76
C LYS A 316 11.53 11.27 -10.38
N ASN A 317 11.05 10.03 -10.30
CA ASN A 317 10.89 9.34 -9.04
C ASN A 317 12.25 9.15 -8.35
N THR A 318 12.28 9.44 -7.05
CA THR A 318 13.50 9.50 -6.23
C THR A 318 13.74 8.22 -5.44
N GLU A 319 12.89 7.20 -5.60
CA GLU A 319 13.04 5.94 -4.87
C GLU A 319 14.27 5.17 -5.36
N ILE A 320 14.95 4.56 -4.40
CA ILE A 320 16.02 3.59 -4.64
C ILE A 320 15.45 2.19 -4.37
N ILE A 321 15.62 1.30 -5.35
CA ILE A 321 15.22 -0.10 -5.26
C ILE A 321 16.40 -0.87 -4.71
N HIS A 322 16.18 -1.48 -3.54
CA HIS A 322 17.15 -2.36 -2.89
C HIS A 322 16.82 -3.81 -3.26
N PHE A 323 17.87 -4.60 -3.46
CA PHE A 323 17.80 -6.03 -3.74
C PHE A 323 18.47 -6.80 -2.60
N GLU A 324 18.03 -8.05 -2.33
CA GLU A 324 18.66 -8.93 -1.33
C GLU A 324 20.17 -9.10 -1.59
N THR A 325 20.56 -9.09 -2.86
CA THR A 325 21.95 -9.15 -3.33
C THR A 325 22.15 -8.08 -4.39
N GLY A 326 23.36 -7.55 -4.58
CA GLY A 326 23.64 -6.56 -5.64
C GLY A 326 23.52 -5.09 -5.24
N ASP A 327 23.82 -4.21 -6.18
CA ASP A 327 23.82 -2.76 -5.95
C ASP A 327 22.39 -2.18 -6.06
N PRO A 328 22.01 -1.23 -5.18
CA PRO A 328 20.73 -0.54 -5.29
C PRO A 328 20.60 0.21 -6.62
N ILE A 329 19.40 0.24 -7.18
CA ILE A 329 19.12 0.88 -8.48
C ILE A 329 18.07 1.98 -8.29
N PRO A 330 18.33 3.23 -8.74
CA PRO A 330 17.30 4.26 -8.77
C PRO A 330 16.10 3.83 -9.63
N PHE A 331 14.87 4.03 -9.16
CA PHE A 331 13.67 3.68 -9.91
C PHE A 331 13.66 4.35 -11.30
N ALA A 332 14.06 5.62 -11.37
CA ALA A 332 14.18 6.38 -12.61
C ALA A 332 15.17 5.77 -13.63
N ALA A 333 16.03 4.83 -13.22
CA ALA A 333 16.89 4.08 -14.13
C ALA A 333 16.18 2.86 -14.77
N LEU A 334 15.09 2.34 -14.19
CA LEU A 334 14.36 1.18 -14.73
C LEU A 334 13.80 1.40 -16.15
N PRO A 335 13.29 2.59 -16.53
CA PRO A 335 12.87 2.84 -17.91
C PRO A 335 13.99 2.76 -18.96
N SER A 336 15.26 2.66 -18.55
CA SER A 336 16.40 2.45 -19.46
C SER A 336 16.66 0.98 -19.80
N LEU A 337 15.87 0.05 -19.25
CA LEU A 337 15.89 -1.37 -19.62
C LEU A 337 15.54 -1.56 -21.11
N ARG A 338 16.09 -2.61 -21.74
CA ARG A 338 15.87 -2.86 -23.17
C ARG A 338 14.38 -3.16 -23.42
N GLY A 339 13.87 -2.74 -24.58
CA GLY A 339 12.48 -2.97 -24.99
C GLY A 339 11.53 -1.79 -24.81
N ILE A 340 11.94 -0.73 -24.10
CA ILE A 340 11.19 0.53 -24.00
C ILE A 340 11.78 1.54 -24.99
N ASN A 341 11.10 1.78 -26.12
CA ASN A 341 11.54 2.80 -27.07
C ASN A 341 11.23 4.20 -26.51
N LYS A 342 12.27 5.00 -26.26
CA LYS A 342 12.17 6.35 -25.68
C LYS A 342 11.53 7.40 -26.58
N GLU A 343 11.40 7.15 -27.88
CA GLU A 343 10.87 8.13 -28.83
C GLU A 343 9.39 7.95 -29.13
N ASN A 344 8.90 6.71 -29.27
CA ASN A 344 7.52 6.44 -29.69
C ASN A 344 6.66 5.69 -28.66
N GLY A 345 7.21 5.37 -27.48
CA GLY A 345 6.47 4.71 -26.42
C GLY A 345 6.15 3.24 -26.68
N GLN A 346 6.61 2.65 -27.80
CA GLN A 346 6.44 1.23 -28.04
C GLN A 346 7.23 0.44 -26.99
N VAL A 347 6.51 -0.47 -26.35
CA VAL A 347 7.07 -1.39 -25.39
C VAL A 347 6.97 -2.80 -25.96
N ASP A 348 8.14 -3.36 -26.26
CA ASP A 348 8.26 -4.78 -26.52
C ASP A 348 8.22 -5.50 -25.17
N ALA A 349 7.03 -5.97 -24.80
CA ALA A 349 6.80 -6.64 -23.53
C ALA A 349 7.73 -7.84 -23.32
N MET A 350 8.08 -8.56 -24.39
CA MET A 350 9.01 -9.69 -24.34
C MET A 350 10.43 -9.22 -24.04
N LEU A 351 10.89 -8.13 -24.65
CA LEU A 351 12.22 -7.56 -24.35
C LEU A 351 12.30 -6.92 -22.97
N VAL A 352 11.21 -6.31 -22.48
CA VAL A 352 11.13 -5.80 -21.11
C VAL A 352 11.15 -6.94 -20.11
N GLU A 353 10.38 -8.01 -20.35
CA GLU A 353 10.37 -9.21 -19.52
C GLU A 353 11.73 -9.89 -19.52
N GLN A 354 12.39 -10.03 -20.67
CA GLN A 354 13.76 -10.54 -20.76
C GLN A 354 14.76 -9.66 -20.02
N SER A 355 14.65 -8.33 -20.11
CA SER A 355 15.53 -7.41 -19.38
C SER A 355 15.33 -7.48 -17.87
N LEU A 356 14.09 -7.64 -17.43
CA LEU A 356 13.75 -7.87 -16.03
C LEU A 356 14.25 -9.22 -15.54
N GLU A 357 14.05 -10.28 -16.32
CA GLU A 357 14.57 -11.60 -16.02
C GLU A 357 16.10 -11.62 -15.96
N GLU A 358 16.78 -10.88 -16.83
CA GLU A 358 18.24 -10.71 -16.81
C GLU A 358 18.69 -9.98 -15.55
N LEU A 359 18.04 -8.87 -15.21
CA LEU A 359 18.36 -8.08 -14.02
C LEU A 359 18.06 -8.86 -12.73
N LEU A 360 17.00 -9.67 -12.72
CA LEU A 360 16.53 -10.42 -11.55
C LEU A 360 17.04 -11.86 -11.49
N LYS A 361 17.79 -12.32 -12.50
CA LYS A 361 18.37 -13.67 -12.57
C LYS A 361 19.27 -13.96 -11.39
N GLU A 362 19.90 -12.92 -10.85
CA GLU A 362 20.81 -12.99 -9.71
C GLU A 362 20.09 -12.94 -8.35
N HIS A 363 18.81 -12.56 -8.32
CA HIS A 363 18.09 -12.19 -7.09
C HIS A 363 16.99 -13.17 -6.63
N LYS A 364 16.72 -14.28 -7.35
CA LYS A 364 15.91 -15.45 -6.90
C LYS A 364 14.55 -15.21 -6.19
N LEU A 365 13.92 -14.04 -6.30
CA LEU A 365 12.65 -13.73 -5.61
C LEU A 365 11.49 -13.49 -6.58
N SER A 366 10.46 -14.32 -6.51
CA SER A 366 9.25 -14.22 -7.35
C SER A 366 8.34 -13.02 -7.01
N LEU A 367 8.33 -12.57 -5.75
CA LEU A 367 7.53 -11.43 -5.30
C LEU A 367 8.09 -10.09 -5.79
N GLN A 368 9.40 -9.88 -5.66
CA GLN A 368 10.05 -8.65 -6.15
C GLN A 368 9.93 -8.52 -7.68
N GLN A 369 10.05 -9.65 -8.40
CA GLN A 369 9.74 -9.74 -9.83
C GLN A 369 8.32 -9.25 -10.14
N THR A 370 7.33 -9.72 -9.39
CA THR A 370 5.93 -9.32 -9.57
C THR A 370 5.74 -7.81 -9.38
N TRP A 371 6.34 -7.23 -8.33
CA TRP A 371 6.23 -5.78 -8.07
C TRP A 371 6.92 -4.94 -9.14
N MET A 372 8.10 -5.35 -9.60
CA MET A 372 8.79 -4.65 -10.68
C MET A 372 8.05 -4.74 -12.02
N GLN A 373 7.51 -5.92 -12.36
CA GLN A 373 6.65 -6.09 -13.53
C GLN A 373 5.42 -5.18 -13.46
N ASN A 374 4.76 -5.12 -12.31
CA ASN A 374 3.62 -4.21 -12.09
C ASN A 374 4.03 -2.75 -12.26
N ALA A 375 5.14 -2.33 -11.65
CA ALA A 375 5.63 -0.97 -11.75
C ALA A 375 5.96 -0.56 -13.19
N ILE A 376 6.62 -1.43 -13.96
CA ILE A 376 6.93 -1.18 -15.37
C ILE A 376 5.67 -1.21 -16.24
N SER A 377 4.71 -2.08 -15.92
CA SER A 377 3.41 -2.09 -16.60
C SER A 377 2.67 -0.77 -16.42
N ILE A 378 2.60 -0.25 -15.18
CA ILE A 378 1.99 1.05 -14.88
C ILE A 378 2.74 2.17 -15.62
N TYR A 379 4.07 2.21 -15.52
CA TYR A 379 4.91 3.20 -16.20
C TYR A 379 4.64 3.22 -17.72
N THR A 380 4.67 2.05 -18.35
CA THR A 380 4.42 1.88 -19.78
C THR A 380 3.03 2.36 -20.17
N LYS A 381 2.01 1.97 -19.41
CA LYS A 381 0.63 2.33 -19.71
C LYS A 381 0.34 3.81 -19.45
N LEU A 382 0.93 4.43 -18.43
CA LEU A 382 0.82 5.88 -18.24
C LEU A 382 1.45 6.64 -19.40
N ARG A 383 2.63 6.21 -19.86
CA ARG A 383 3.30 6.79 -21.03
C ARG A 383 2.48 6.65 -22.31
N GLY A 384 1.89 5.47 -22.52
CA GLY A 384 0.97 5.19 -23.61
C GLY A 384 -0.46 5.65 -23.38
N ILE A 385 -0.73 6.38 -22.28
CA ILE A 385 -2.04 6.92 -21.89
C ILE A 385 -3.16 5.86 -21.89
N SER A 386 -2.81 4.63 -21.52
CA SER A 386 -3.63 3.41 -21.56
C SER A 386 -3.69 2.71 -20.21
N LEU A 387 -3.50 3.45 -19.11
CA LEU A 387 -3.48 2.86 -17.77
C LEU A 387 -4.82 2.25 -17.37
N ILE A 388 -5.93 2.84 -17.78
CA ILE A 388 -7.23 2.20 -17.71
C ILE A 388 -7.17 1.03 -18.71
N PRO A 389 -7.05 -0.22 -18.25
CA PRO A 389 -7.11 -1.35 -19.18
C PRO A 389 -8.50 -1.35 -19.81
N ASP A 390 -8.62 -1.88 -21.03
CA ASP A 390 -9.92 -2.28 -21.57
C ASP A 390 -10.73 -2.99 -20.47
N ASN A 391 -11.81 -2.34 -20.05
CA ASN A 391 -12.32 -2.42 -18.68
C ASN A 391 -12.61 -3.85 -18.20
N GLN A 392 -12.29 -4.11 -16.93
CA GLN A 392 -12.55 -5.37 -16.24
C GLN A 392 -14.04 -5.75 -16.30
N GLY A 393 -14.39 -6.73 -17.14
CA GLY A 393 -15.46 -7.73 -16.94
C GLY A 393 -16.93 -7.28 -16.82
N GLY A 394 -17.22 -5.99 -16.70
CA GLY A 394 -18.57 -5.43 -16.71
C GLY A 394 -18.88 -4.76 -18.04
N GLN A 395 -20.06 -5.03 -18.62
CA GLN A 395 -20.57 -4.21 -19.72
C GLN A 395 -20.70 -2.77 -19.23
N LEU A 396 -19.83 -1.90 -19.74
CA LEU A 396 -19.92 -0.47 -19.51
C LEU A 396 -21.24 0.05 -20.07
N SER A 397 -21.74 1.15 -19.51
CA SER A 397 -22.84 1.85 -20.18
C SER A 397 -22.37 2.34 -21.56
N PRO A 398 -23.22 2.36 -22.60
CA PRO A 398 -22.82 2.80 -23.93
C PRO A 398 -22.18 4.20 -23.98
N ALA A 399 -22.59 5.09 -23.07
CA ALA A 399 -22.01 6.43 -22.94
C ALA A 399 -20.56 6.38 -22.44
N LEU A 400 -20.26 5.50 -21.48
CA LEU A 400 -18.90 5.32 -20.94
C LEU A 400 -17.98 4.62 -21.95
N GLU A 401 -18.51 3.66 -22.72
CA GLU A 401 -17.76 3.05 -23.82
C GLU A 401 -17.35 4.08 -24.86
N ALA A 402 -18.23 5.01 -25.22
CA ALA A 402 -17.91 6.09 -26.15
C ALA A 402 -16.84 7.05 -25.61
N VAL A 403 -16.82 7.31 -24.30
CA VAL A 403 -15.76 8.13 -23.66
C VAL A 403 -14.41 7.42 -23.69
N ASN A 404 -14.37 6.13 -23.37
CA ASN A 404 -13.15 5.33 -23.46
C ASN A 404 -12.63 5.27 -24.90
N ASP A 405 -13.50 4.98 -25.86
CA ASP A 405 -13.15 4.96 -27.28
C ASP A 405 -12.60 6.32 -27.73
N MET A 406 -13.19 7.43 -27.27
CA MET A 406 -12.72 8.78 -27.57
C MET A 406 -11.31 9.01 -27.03
N ILE A 407 -11.07 8.66 -25.77
CA ILE A 407 -9.74 8.75 -25.14
C ILE A 407 -8.73 7.94 -25.96
N THR A 408 -9.04 6.68 -26.24
CA THR A 408 -8.14 5.79 -26.98
C THR A 408 -7.83 6.33 -28.37
N LEU A 409 -8.83 6.85 -29.09
CA LEU A 409 -8.62 7.48 -30.39
C LEU A 409 -7.70 8.69 -30.31
N VAL A 410 -7.93 9.60 -29.37
CA VAL A 410 -7.08 10.79 -29.18
C VAL A 410 -5.64 10.40 -28.88
N VAL A 411 -5.43 9.38 -28.05
CA VAL A 411 -4.10 8.86 -27.72
C VAL A 411 -3.41 8.29 -28.96
N HIS A 412 -4.13 7.51 -29.77
CA HIS A 412 -3.56 6.90 -30.98
C HIS A 412 -3.24 7.95 -32.05
N VAL A 413 -3.97 9.07 -32.09
CA VAL A 413 -3.60 10.24 -32.92
C VAL A 413 -2.26 10.83 -32.44
N GLY A 414 -2.00 10.81 -31.13
CA GLY A 414 -0.78 11.32 -30.52
C GLY A 414 0.52 10.58 -30.90
N VAL A 415 0.41 9.35 -31.45
CA VAL A 415 1.56 8.47 -31.71
C VAL A 415 1.82 8.18 -33.21
N ASN A 416 1.18 8.93 -34.12
CA ASN A 416 1.35 8.85 -35.59
C ASN A 416 1.17 7.44 -36.16
N ASP A 417 2.09 7.01 -37.04
CA ASP A 417 2.09 5.72 -37.74
C ASP A 417 1.78 4.52 -36.82
N ALA A 418 2.23 4.59 -35.56
CA ALA A 418 2.00 3.52 -34.59
C ALA A 418 0.51 3.37 -34.20
N GLY A 419 -0.29 4.42 -34.37
CA GLY A 419 -1.72 4.45 -34.09
C GLY A 419 -2.62 4.17 -35.30
N ASP A 420 -2.08 4.19 -36.52
CA ASP A 420 -2.85 4.11 -37.77
C ASP A 420 -3.70 2.85 -37.85
N GLU A 421 -3.14 1.69 -37.51
CA GLU A 421 -3.82 0.40 -37.60
C GLU A 421 -5.05 0.37 -36.68
N PHE A 422 -4.91 0.91 -35.46
CA PHE A 422 -6.01 0.99 -34.51
C PHE A 422 -7.11 1.93 -35.00
N ILE A 423 -6.75 3.16 -35.38
CA ILE A 423 -7.70 4.19 -35.82
C ILE A 423 -8.48 3.70 -37.05
N THR A 424 -7.77 3.11 -38.01
CA THR A 424 -8.36 2.55 -39.23
C THR A 424 -9.30 1.40 -38.89
N SER A 425 -8.85 0.46 -38.06
CA SER A 425 -9.67 -0.69 -37.64
C SER A 425 -10.90 -0.26 -36.85
N TYR A 426 -10.83 0.82 -36.06
CA TYR A 426 -11.94 1.36 -35.31
C TYR A 426 -13.04 1.92 -36.22
N TYR A 427 -12.69 2.77 -37.18
CA TYR A 427 -13.67 3.43 -38.03
C TYR A 427 -14.26 2.53 -39.14
N HIS A 428 -13.62 1.40 -39.45
CA HIS A 428 -14.17 0.38 -40.35
C HIS A 428 -15.10 -0.63 -39.67
N GLN A 429 -15.37 -0.50 -38.37
CA GLN A 429 -16.37 -1.31 -37.68
C GLN A 429 -17.79 -0.97 -38.17
N GLU A 430 -18.74 -1.91 -38.04
CA GLU A 430 -20.13 -1.69 -38.49
C GLU A 430 -20.82 -0.50 -37.77
N ASN A 431 -20.40 -0.18 -36.55
CA ASN A 431 -21.02 0.89 -35.77
C ASN A 431 -20.01 1.52 -34.78
N PRO A 432 -19.07 2.37 -35.26
CA PRO A 432 -18.14 3.09 -34.39
C PRO A 432 -18.93 4.02 -33.46
N LYS A 433 -18.67 3.92 -32.15
CA LYS A 433 -19.42 4.67 -31.14
C LYS A 433 -19.05 6.15 -31.12
N VAL A 434 -17.82 6.47 -31.53
CA VAL A 434 -17.32 7.83 -31.66
C VAL A 434 -17.32 8.21 -33.14
N PRO A 435 -18.18 9.16 -33.58
CA PRO A 435 -18.13 9.68 -34.93
C PRO A 435 -16.85 10.49 -35.18
N VAL A 436 -16.34 10.48 -36.41
CA VAL A 436 -15.19 11.30 -36.84
C VAL A 436 -15.37 12.77 -36.45
N SER A 437 -16.56 13.33 -36.65
CA SER A 437 -16.87 14.71 -36.28
C SER A 437 -16.75 15.00 -34.79
N ALA A 438 -17.07 14.03 -33.93
CA ALA A 438 -16.91 14.16 -32.49
C ALA A 438 -15.42 14.13 -32.10
N LEU A 439 -14.64 13.21 -32.69
CA LEU A 439 -13.19 13.16 -32.49
C LEU A 439 -12.52 14.47 -32.92
N LEU A 440 -12.84 14.98 -34.11
CA LEU A 440 -12.29 16.23 -34.61
C LEU A 440 -12.63 17.43 -33.72
N LYS A 441 -13.86 17.48 -33.19
CA LYS A 441 -14.25 18.50 -32.23
C LYS A 441 -13.38 18.44 -30.97
N THR A 442 -13.18 17.24 -30.41
CA THR A 442 -12.32 17.06 -29.23
C THR A 442 -10.86 17.41 -29.53
N LEU A 443 -10.30 16.98 -30.65
CA LEU A 443 -8.92 17.31 -31.04
C LEU A 443 -8.69 18.82 -31.16
N LYS A 444 -9.67 19.59 -31.67
CA LYS A 444 -9.57 21.06 -31.71
C LYS A 444 -9.47 21.72 -30.35
N GLU A 445 -10.18 21.16 -29.37
CA GLU A 445 -10.23 21.72 -28.02
C GLU A 445 -8.90 21.48 -27.29
N ILE A 446 -8.22 20.36 -27.57
CA ILE A 446 -7.08 19.87 -26.77
C ILE A 446 -5.71 19.95 -27.47
N VAL A 447 -5.66 19.99 -28.80
CA VAL A 447 -4.41 19.95 -29.55
C VAL A 447 -3.97 21.38 -29.89
N ASP A 448 -2.86 21.80 -29.28
CA ASP A 448 -2.22 23.07 -29.58
C ASP A 448 -1.42 22.97 -30.90
N LEU A 449 -1.94 23.61 -31.96
CA LEU A 449 -1.26 23.70 -33.25
C LEU A 449 -0.04 24.64 -33.24
N SER A 450 0.32 25.26 -32.12
CA SER A 450 1.60 25.97 -31.98
C SER A 450 2.79 25.00 -31.83
N ASP A 451 2.53 23.79 -31.32
CA ASP A 451 3.54 22.73 -31.14
C ASP A 451 3.81 21.96 -32.45
N LYS A 452 5.09 21.69 -32.73
CA LYS A 452 5.51 21.01 -33.97
C LYS A 452 5.12 19.54 -34.01
N THR A 453 5.15 18.85 -32.87
CA THR A 453 4.75 17.44 -32.81
C THR A 453 3.25 17.33 -33.09
N SER A 454 2.46 18.17 -32.43
CA SER A 454 1.02 18.29 -32.65
C SER A 454 0.67 18.61 -34.11
N GLN A 455 1.38 19.55 -34.74
CA GLN A 455 1.22 19.83 -36.17
C GLN A 455 1.49 18.59 -37.03
N SER A 456 2.60 17.89 -36.78
CA SER A 456 2.95 16.66 -37.50
C SER A 456 1.85 15.61 -37.36
N ASN A 457 1.32 15.43 -36.15
CA ASN A 457 0.33 14.42 -35.86
C ASN A 457 -1.02 14.71 -36.54
N ILE A 458 -1.46 15.97 -36.54
CA ILE A 458 -2.71 16.34 -37.20
C ILE A 458 -2.60 16.31 -38.73
N LEU A 459 -1.43 16.67 -39.29
CA LEU A 459 -1.18 16.50 -40.72
C LEU A 459 -1.17 15.03 -41.13
N HIS A 460 -0.55 14.17 -40.32
CA HIS A 460 -0.57 12.72 -40.53
C HIS A 460 -1.99 12.16 -40.48
N LEU A 461 -2.77 12.55 -39.46
CA LEU A 461 -4.17 12.17 -39.31
C LEU A 461 -5.01 12.62 -40.52
N ASN A 462 -4.77 13.82 -41.05
CA ASN A 462 -5.44 14.34 -42.23
C ASN A 462 -5.23 13.42 -43.44
N GLU A 463 -3.99 13.01 -43.70
CA GLU A 463 -3.66 12.09 -44.79
C GLU A 463 -4.26 10.70 -44.57
N LEU A 464 -4.21 10.18 -43.33
CA LEU A 464 -4.84 8.91 -42.97
C LEU A 464 -6.35 8.95 -43.24
N PHE A 465 -7.05 9.99 -42.78
CA PHE A 465 -8.49 10.12 -42.96
C PHE A 465 -8.91 10.26 -44.42
N LYS A 466 -8.10 10.94 -45.25
CA LYS A 466 -8.32 10.97 -46.70
C LYS A 466 -8.13 9.60 -47.34
N LYS A 467 -7.03 8.93 -47.01
CA LYS A 467 -6.69 7.60 -47.53
C LYS A 467 -7.78 6.57 -47.22
N GLU A 468 -8.29 6.60 -45.98
CA GLU A 468 -9.36 5.70 -45.51
C GLU A 468 -10.77 6.19 -45.89
N LYS A 469 -10.88 7.31 -46.62
CA LYS A 469 -12.14 7.92 -47.08
C LYS A 469 -13.10 8.28 -45.94
N LEU A 470 -12.55 8.63 -44.78
CA LEU A 470 -13.29 9.10 -43.60
C LEU A 470 -13.65 10.59 -43.70
N ILE A 471 -12.91 11.35 -44.51
CA ILE A 471 -13.20 12.73 -44.93
C ILE A 471 -13.08 12.86 -46.46
N GLY A 472 -13.59 13.95 -47.03
CA GLY A 472 -13.47 14.21 -48.47
C GLY A 472 -12.02 14.44 -48.92
N GLU A 473 -11.69 14.13 -50.17
CA GLU A 473 -10.32 14.36 -50.71
C GLU A 473 -9.91 15.85 -50.66
N ASP A 474 -10.89 16.75 -50.85
CA ASP A 474 -10.71 18.20 -50.81
C ASP A 474 -10.84 18.80 -49.39
N GLU A 475 -11.28 18.01 -48.41
CA GLU A 475 -11.41 18.43 -47.02
C GLU A 475 -10.05 18.36 -46.32
N ASN A 476 -9.68 19.39 -45.56
CA ASN A 476 -8.47 19.38 -44.75
C ASN A 476 -8.85 19.60 -43.30
N LEU A 477 -8.17 18.95 -42.36
CA LEU A 477 -8.38 19.17 -40.93
C LEU A 477 -7.77 20.51 -40.49
N VAL A 478 -6.60 20.84 -41.05
CA VAL A 478 -5.85 22.07 -40.74
C VAL A 478 -5.39 22.76 -42.03
N VAL A 479 -5.29 24.09 -41.98
CA VAL A 479 -4.78 24.94 -43.05
C VAL A 479 -3.60 25.74 -42.54
N TYR A 480 -2.56 25.82 -43.36
CA TYR A 480 -1.43 26.70 -43.11
C TYR A 480 -1.71 28.11 -43.65
N ASP A 481 -1.80 29.09 -42.76
CA ASP A 481 -1.94 30.50 -43.15
C ASP A 481 -0.57 31.08 -43.50
N MET A 482 -0.39 31.38 -44.79
CA MET A 482 0.85 31.96 -45.33
C MET A 482 1.17 33.36 -44.78
N THR A 483 0.16 34.07 -44.27
CA THR A 483 0.26 35.44 -43.76
C THR A 483 0.80 35.43 -42.33
N THR A 484 0.20 34.64 -41.45
CA THR A 484 0.61 34.51 -40.05
C THR A 484 1.74 33.50 -39.85
N LYS A 485 1.99 32.65 -40.85
CA LYS A 485 2.92 31.51 -40.80
C LYS A 485 2.58 30.50 -39.70
N THR A 486 1.30 30.29 -39.46
CA THR A 486 0.78 29.38 -38.43
C THR A 486 -0.24 28.41 -39.02
N PHE A 487 -0.35 27.23 -38.41
CA PHE A 487 -1.45 26.32 -38.70
C PHE A 487 -2.71 26.76 -37.96
N SER A 488 -3.87 26.50 -38.57
CA SER A 488 -5.19 26.76 -38.02
C SER A 488 -6.16 25.64 -38.40
N TRP A 489 -7.17 25.39 -37.56
CA TRP A 489 -8.22 24.41 -37.84
C TRP A 489 -9.16 24.90 -38.95
N ALA A 490 -9.59 24.00 -39.85
CA ALA A 490 -10.17 24.35 -41.15
C ALA A 490 -11.71 24.47 -41.28
N MET A 491 -12.58 23.49 -41.05
CA MET A 491 -12.50 22.31 -40.21
C MET A 491 -12.99 22.79 -38.87
#